data_AF-A0A8S4RF37-F1
#
_entry.id   AF-A0A8S4RF37-F1
#
_cell.length_a   1.000
_cell.length_b   1.000
_cell.length_c   1.000
_cell.angle_alpha   90.00
_cell.angle_beta   90.00
_cell.angle_gamma   90.00
#
_symmetry.space_group_name_H-M   'P 1'
#
loop_
_entity.id
_entity.type
_entity.pdbx_description
1 polymer ?
#
loop_
_entity_poly.entity_id
_entity_poly.type
_entity_poly.pdbx_seq_one_letter_code
_entity_poly.pdbx_strand_id
1 'polypeptide(L)'
;MKMLRWAAGVTRLDKVRNEYIRGSYKVTHITDKLTKGRLRWYGHVMRRGDDHAVRKALALPEHKEKENALLPRVGRRWPRILKTQI
;
A
#
# COMPACT_ATOMS: atom_id res chain seq x y z
N MET A 1 -6.39 4.18 17.83
CA MET A 1 -6.81 3.23 18.88
C MET A 1 -6.77 3.80 20.28
N LYS A 2 -5.97 4.85 20.58
CA LYS A 2 -5.86 5.42 21.93
C LYS A 2 -7.21 5.93 22.48
N MET A 3 -8.01 6.62 21.67
CA MET A 3 -9.36 7.06 22.07
C MET A 3 -10.31 5.89 22.33
N LEU A 4 -10.38 4.90 21.43
CA LEU A 4 -11.24 3.72 21.62
C LEU A 4 -10.81 2.90 22.84
N ARG A 5 -9.50 2.81 23.10
CA ARG A 5 -8.96 2.16 24.30
C ARG A 5 -9.32 2.93 25.57
N TRP A 6 -9.19 4.25 25.55
CA TRP A 6 -9.58 5.11 26.66
C TRP A 6 -11.08 5.02 26.96
N ALA A 7 -11.93 5.08 25.93
CA ALA A 7 -13.38 4.93 26.07
C ALA A 7 -13.77 3.54 26.60
N ALA A 8 -12.97 2.50 26.29
CA ALA A 8 -13.18 1.14 26.79
C ALA A 8 -12.56 0.90 28.17
N GLY A 9 -11.84 1.87 28.75
CA GLY A 9 -11.06 1.68 29.98
C GLY A 9 -9.90 0.69 29.85
N VAL A 10 -9.50 0.32 28.63
CA VAL A 10 -8.49 -0.73 28.38
C VAL A 10 -7.10 -0.12 28.39
N THR A 11 -6.26 -0.62 29.28
CA THR A 11 -4.87 -0.21 29.46
C THR A 11 -3.93 -1.05 28.57
N ARG A 12 -2.62 -0.76 28.64
CA ARG A 12 -1.61 -1.61 27.96
C ARG A 12 -1.39 -2.95 28.68
N LEU A 13 -1.72 -3.05 29.97
CA LEU A 13 -1.51 -4.26 30.78
C LEU A 13 -2.48 -5.37 30.39
N ASP A 14 -3.70 -5.01 29.99
CA ASP A 14 -4.75 -5.95 29.61
C ASP A 14 -4.42 -6.74 28.33
N LYS A 15 -3.41 -6.29 27.56
CA LYS A 15 -2.93 -6.93 26.30
C LYS A 15 -4.04 -7.29 25.30
N VAL A 16 -5.21 -6.67 25.41
CA VAL A 16 -6.36 -6.91 24.54
C VAL A 16 -6.01 -6.50 23.10
N ARG A 17 -6.28 -7.37 22.13
CA ARG A 17 -6.05 -7.08 20.70
C ARG A 17 -6.97 -5.95 20.22
N ASN A 18 -6.46 -5.15 19.29
CA ASN A 18 -7.22 -4.03 18.71
C ASN A 18 -8.48 -4.49 17.94
N GLU A 19 -8.51 -5.73 17.46
CA GLU A 19 -9.67 -6.32 16.78
C GLU A 19 -10.90 -6.39 17.70
N TYR A 20 -10.73 -6.88 18.93
CA TYR A 20 -11.83 -6.96 19.90
C TYR A 20 -12.35 -5.58 20.28
N ILE A 21 -11.44 -4.61 20.48
CA ILE A 21 -11.82 -3.22 20.77
C ILE A 21 -12.56 -2.60 19.58
N ARG A 22 -12.19 -2.91 18.34
CA ARG A 22 -12.94 -2.42 17.18
C ARG A 22 -14.30 -3.10 17.06
N GLY A 23 -14.37 -4.40 17.32
CA GLY A 23 -15.59 -5.20 17.27
C GLY A 23 -16.64 -4.71 18.28
N SER A 24 -16.23 -4.38 19.50
CA SER A 24 -17.15 -3.85 20.53
C SER A 24 -17.79 -2.52 20.13
N TYR A 25 -17.07 -1.64 19.44
CA TYR A 25 -17.60 -0.38 18.92
C TYR A 25 -18.11 -0.46 17.47
N LYS A 26 -18.17 -1.66 16.87
CA LYS A 26 -18.56 -1.88 15.46
C LYS A 26 -17.75 -1.02 14.46
N VAL A 27 -16.50 -0.70 14.81
CA VAL A 27 -15.61 0.10 13.96
C VAL A 27 -14.93 -0.82 12.94
N THR A 28 -15.17 -0.58 11.65
CA THR A 28 -14.56 -1.35 10.56
C THR A 28 -13.06 -1.08 10.43
N HIS A 29 -12.31 -2.03 9.86
CA HIS A 29 -10.89 -1.82 9.61
C HIS A 29 -10.67 -0.69 8.60
N ILE A 30 -9.58 0.08 8.78
CA ILE A 30 -9.29 1.21 7.90
C ILE A 30 -8.98 0.73 6.47
N THR A 31 -8.34 -0.43 6.33
CA THR A 31 -8.09 -1.03 5.01
C THR A 31 -9.40 -1.31 4.29
N ASP A 32 -10.43 -1.78 4.98
CA ASP A 32 -11.71 -2.10 4.35
C ASP A 32 -12.37 -0.83 3.82
N LYS A 33 -12.29 0.27 4.58
CA LYS A 33 -12.79 1.58 4.13
C LYS A 33 -12.02 2.09 2.91
N LEU A 34 -10.70 1.97 2.92
CA LEU A 34 -9.83 2.35 1.80
C LEU A 34 -10.12 1.49 0.57
N THR A 35 -10.23 0.18 0.74
CA THR A 35 -10.56 -0.78 -0.34
C THR A 35 -11.93 -0.48 -0.93
N LYS A 36 -12.96 -0.27 -0.10
CA LYS A 36 -14.30 0.11 -0.58
C LYS A 36 -14.27 1.43 -1.36
N GLY A 37 -13.53 2.43 -0.88
CA GLY A 37 -13.36 3.71 -1.58
C GLY A 37 -12.68 3.53 -2.95
N ARG A 38 -11.59 2.76 -2.99
CA ARG A 38 -10.86 2.45 -4.22
C ARG A 38 -11.73 1.70 -5.23
N LEU A 39 -12.49 0.70 -4.78
CA LEU A 39 -13.42 -0.04 -5.64
C LEU A 39 -14.55 0.84 -6.17
N ARG A 40 -15.10 1.73 -5.35
CA ARG A 40 -16.11 2.71 -5.79
C ARG A 40 -15.54 3.65 -6.86
N TRP A 41 -14.32 4.14 -6.67
CA TRP A 41 -13.62 4.97 -7.66
C TRP A 41 -13.35 4.18 -8.95
N TYR A 42 -12.86 2.95 -8.85
CA TYR A 42 -12.62 2.10 -10.01
C TYR A 42 -13.91 1.81 -10.78
N GLY A 43 -14.98 1.44 -10.08
CA GLY A 43 -16.31 1.27 -10.67
C GLY A 43 -16.90 2.56 -11.24
N HIS A 44 -16.50 3.74 -10.74
CA HIS A 44 -16.83 5.02 -11.36
C HIS A 44 -16.09 5.17 -12.69
N VAL A 45 -14.78 4.94 -12.73
CA VAL A 45 -13.96 4.99 -13.96
C VAL A 45 -14.49 3.99 -15.00
N MET A 46 -14.84 2.77 -14.58
CA MET A 46 -15.37 1.71 -15.46
C MET A 46 -16.79 1.96 -15.99
N ARG A 47 -17.51 2.95 -15.47
CA ARG A 47 -18.79 3.40 -16.04
C ARG A 47 -18.65 4.59 -16.98
N ARG A 48 -17.46 5.20 -17.06
CA ARG A 48 -17.16 6.26 -18.04
C ARG A 48 -16.91 5.61 -19.41
N GLY A 49 -17.24 6.34 -20.48
CA GLY A 49 -16.96 5.92 -21.84
C GLY A 49 -15.46 5.76 -22.10
N ASP A 50 -15.12 4.95 -23.11
CA ASP A 50 -13.74 4.60 -23.45
C ASP A 50 -12.89 5.80 -23.86
N ASP A 51 -13.52 6.92 -24.24
CA ASP A 51 -12.81 8.17 -24.56
C ASP A 51 -12.30 8.96 -23.36
N HIS A 52 -12.74 8.61 -22.15
CA HIS A 52 -12.35 9.31 -20.94
C HIS A 52 -10.86 9.09 -20.63
N ALA A 53 -10.10 10.18 -20.46
CA ALA A 53 -8.65 10.14 -20.26
C ALA A 53 -8.19 9.16 -19.17
N VAL A 54 -8.88 9.11 -18.03
CA VAL A 54 -8.54 8.19 -16.92
C VAL A 54 -8.75 6.72 -17.30
N ARG A 55 -9.75 6.42 -18.14
CA ARG A 55 -10.03 5.06 -18.61
C ARG A 55 -9.02 4.62 -19.67
N LYS A 56 -8.67 5.53 -20.59
CA LYS A 56 -7.57 5.33 -21.54
C LYS A 56 -6.25 5.06 -20.82
N ALA A 57 -5.90 5.90 -19.84
CA ALA A 57 -4.69 5.74 -19.05
C ALA A 57 -4.62 4.39 -18.31
N LEU A 58 -5.76 3.91 -17.80
CA LEU A 58 -5.85 2.61 -17.14
C LEU A 58 -5.71 1.43 -18.12
N ALA A 59 -6.08 1.62 -19.38
CA ALA A 59 -5.98 0.61 -20.44
C ALA A 59 -4.62 0.61 -21.16
N LEU A 60 -3.70 1.50 -20.79
CA LEU A 60 -2.37 1.52 -21.39
C LEU A 60 -1.58 0.27 -20.99
N PRO A 61 -0.83 -0.35 -21.91
CA PRO A 61 0.05 -1.44 -21.57
C PRO A 61 1.13 -0.94 -20.59
N GLU A 62 1.38 -1.69 -19.52
CA GLU A 62 2.52 -1.42 -18.65
C GLU A 62 3.81 -1.51 -19.48
N HIS A 63 4.59 -0.42 -19.49
CA HIS A 63 5.92 -0.46 -20.08
C HIS A 63 6.80 -1.34 -19.19
N LYS A 64 6.93 -2.63 -19.52
CA LYS A 64 7.90 -3.53 -18.86
C LYS A 64 9.29 -3.18 -19.33
N GLU A 65 9.82 -2.12 -18.75
CA GLU A 65 11.13 -1.57 -19.06
C GLU A 65 12.20 -2.50 -18.48
N LYS A 66 12.70 -3.44 -19.30
CA LYS A 66 14.04 -4.08 -19.30
C LYS A 66 14.83 -4.22 -17.96
N GLU A 67 14.17 -4.46 -16.83
CA GLU A 67 14.82 -4.45 -15.51
C GLU A 67 15.83 -5.61 -15.33
N ASN A 68 15.75 -6.64 -16.18
CA ASN A 68 16.66 -7.79 -16.15
C ASN A 68 17.87 -7.70 -17.11
N ALA A 69 18.03 -6.60 -17.86
CA ALA A 69 19.15 -6.47 -18.81
C ALA A 69 20.31 -5.60 -18.28
N LEU A 70 20.07 -4.72 -17.31
CA LEU A 70 21.03 -3.72 -16.86
C LEU A 70 21.54 -3.92 -15.43
N LEU A 71 20.97 -4.87 -14.67
CA LEU A 71 21.48 -5.20 -13.34
C LEU A 71 22.61 -6.23 -13.46
N PRO A 72 23.88 -5.86 -13.14
CA PRO A 72 24.90 -6.87 -12.95
C PRO A 72 24.48 -7.79 -11.80
N ARG A 73 24.51 -9.10 -12.04
CA ARG A 73 24.23 -10.14 -11.04
C ARG A 73 24.98 -9.80 -9.73
N VAL A 74 24.22 -9.44 -8.70
CA VAL A 74 24.74 -9.04 -7.39
C VAL A 74 25.59 -10.20 -6.86
N GLY A 75 26.90 -9.97 -6.73
CA GLY A 75 27.83 -11.01 -6.29
C GLY A 75 29.30 -10.84 -6.66
N ARG A 76 29.72 -9.76 -7.32
CA ARG A 76 31.15 -9.48 -7.56
C ARG A 76 31.62 -8.19 -6.90
N ARG A 77 32.33 -8.40 -5.79
CA ARG A 77 33.42 -7.60 -5.20
C ARG A 77 33.76 -6.33 -5.98
N TRP A 78 33.58 -5.18 -5.33
CA TRP A 78 33.93 -3.86 -5.86
C TRP A 78 35.34 -3.82 -6.48
N PRO A 79 35.52 -3.20 -7.66
CA PRO A 79 36.83 -2.97 -8.25
C PRO A 79 37.70 -2.13 -7.31
N ARG A 80 38.95 -2.56 -7.13
CA ARG A 80 39.96 -1.99 -6.22
C ARG A 80 40.35 -0.52 -6.53
N ILE A 81 39.82 0.03 -7.62
CA ILE A 81 40.22 1.31 -8.23
C ILE A 81 39.56 2.52 -7.53
N LEU A 82 38.52 2.29 -6.72
CA LEU A 82 37.78 3.36 -6.02
C LEU A 82 38.24 3.61 -4.57
N LYS A 83 39.38 3.05 -4.13
CA LYS A 83 39.90 3.17 -2.75
C LYS A 83 41.06 4.15 -2.56
N THR A 84 41.52 4.83 -3.61
CA THR A 84 42.67 5.74 -3.56
C THR A 84 42.27 7.19 -3.77
N GLN A 85 41.34 7.68 -2.95
CA GLN A 85 41.11 9.12 -2.76
C GLN A 85 40.22 9.38 -1.53
N ILE A 86 40.78 9.12 -0.35
CA ILE A 86 40.54 9.86 0.90
C ILE A 86 41.89 9.91 1.62
#